data_AF-A0A317CKJ6-F1
#
_entry.id   AF-A0A317CKJ6-F1
#
_cell.length_a   1.000
_cell.length_b   1.000
_cell.length_c   1.000
_cell.angle_alpha   90.00
_cell.angle_beta   90.00
_cell.angle_gamma   90.00
#
_symmetry.space_group_name_H-M   'P 1'
#
loop_
_entity.id
_entity.type
_entity.pdbx_description
1 polymer ?
#
loop_
_entity_poly.entity_id
_entity_poly.type
_entity_poly.pdbx_seq_one_letter_code
_entity_poly.pdbx_strand_id
1 'polypeptide(L)'
;MAEKTLILGPSHIMRWIQGIETGVLKKLEGVDFHGRGGNPIWSDFNKSKEEKFSEYSRIIYIVGDFRFGNKYLTDSSLKRNQFGIDRALINLNNDVTLYNKVMSECTRVLNSEHEEKISFIFWDVALREFNNKLAGNYLSNGCYEHPVWNLLDIENKFSKNVISLVGVDMTNFYIDSSNHPSLQGYFFLYNSIFGERYNYNKAINIKKYLDEENFVFCGDSSFVRNLNKYIDYGIFSGDKIPQVTLSELKSFNNTTSKKIIFISNIRNINSNDEVYLKRCDRLYDIIKGSKGKIRVLLWEAYTQEVIAQRHLSYSKFSPEHKLLGYKSTSKLLSNEDYYLDVTSVEAQSLVDLNVGLQPTIYGVLWGLLFHTQSKKKFIDERLALARVL
;
A
#
# COMPACT_ATOMS: atom_id res chain seq x y z
N MET A 1 -4.22 -6.94 34.22
CA MET A 1 -3.42 -7.49 33.11
C MET A 1 -3.33 -6.42 32.03
N ALA A 2 -2.21 -6.31 31.33
CA ALA A 2 -2.13 -5.41 30.18
C ALA A 2 -3.19 -5.81 29.14
N GLU A 3 -3.85 -4.84 28.52
CA GLU A 3 -4.88 -5.09 27.51
C GLU A 3 -4.23 -5.78 26.31
N LYS A 4 -4.65 -7.02 26.01
CA LYS A 4 -4.09 -7.84 24.94
C LYS A 4 -5.13 -8.00 23.83
N THR A 5 -4.78 -7.58 22.63
CA THR A 5 -5.66 -7.62 21.46
C THR A 5 -5.21 -8.69 20.48
N LEU A 6 -6.14 -9.52 20.02
CA LEU A 6 -5.94 -10.46 18.92
C LEU A 6 -6.55 -9.90 17.65
N ILE A 7 -5.79 -9.84 16.55
CA ILE A 7 -6.30 -9.44 15.24
C ILE A 7 -6.18 -10.62 14.27
N LEU A 8 -7.32 -11.09 13.77
CA LEU A 8 -7.47 -12.21 12.86
C LEU A 8 -7.90 -11.71 11.47
N GLY A 9 -7.45 -12.38 10.41
CA GLY A 9 -7.96 -12.08 9.08
C GLY A 9 -7.23 -12.74 7.92
N PRO A 10 -7.58 -12.34 6.69
CA PRO A 10 -7.02 -12.91 5.46
C PRO A 10 -5.61 -12.36 5.17
N SER A 11 -5.26 -12.21 3.88
CA SER A 11 -3.99 -11.61 3.43
C SER A 11 -3.77 -10.17 3.93
N HIS A 12 -4.85 -9.46 4.25
CA HIS A 12 -4.83 -8.13 4.87
C HIS A 12 -3.98 -8.11 6.15
N ILE A 13 -4.12 -9.13 7.02
CA ILE A 13 -3.33 -9.24 8.24
C ILE A 13 -1.91 -9.74 7.98
N MET A 14 -1.73 -10.64 7.01
CA MET A 14 -0.37 -11.07 6.61
C MET A 14 0.49 -9.89 6.13
N ARG A 15 -0.09 -8.99 5.34
CA ARG A 15 0.61 -7.78 4.89
C ARG A 15 0.83 -6.77 6.03
N TRP A 16 -0.04 -6.74 7.05
CA TRP A 16 0.22 -5.95 8.26
C TRP A 16 1.44 -6.49 9.01
N ILE A 17 1.50 -7.81 9.23
CA ILE A 17 2.65 -8.49 9.85
C ILE A 17 3.93 -8.18 9.06
N GLN A 18 3.90 -8.35 7.73
CA GLN A 18 5.04 -8.04 6.87
C GLN A 18 5.44 -6.56 6.97
N GLY A 19 4.47 -5.65 7.03
CA GLY A 19 4.72 -4.22 7.23
C GLY A 19 5.44 -3.93 8.54
N ILE A 20 5.10 -4.64 9.63
CA ILE A 20 5.78 -4.53 10.93
C ILE A 20 7.20 -5.10 10.85
N GLU A 21 7.37 -6.29 10.28
CA GLU A 21 8.67 -6.97 10.15
C GLU A 21 9.66 -6.17 9.28
N THR A 22 9.15 -5.47 8.27
CA THR A 22 9.94 -4.62 7.37
C THR A 22 10.13 -3.18 7.87
N GLY A 23 9.55 -2.83 9.02
CA GLY A 23 9.63 -1.49 9.60
C GLY A 23 8.83 -0.43 8.85
N VAL A 24 7.92 -0.82 7.94
CA VAL A 24 6.96 0.08 7.28
C VAL A 24 5.83 0.47 8.23
N LEU A 25 5.44 -0.43 9.13
CA LEU A 25 4.44 -0.22 10.17
C LEU A 25 5.09 -0.38 11.55
N LYS A 26 4.63 0.39 12.52
CA LYS A 26 5.10 0.27 13.90
C LYS A 26 4.62 -1.05 14.52
N LYS A 27 5.50 -1.72 15.25
CA LYS A 27 5.11 -2.86 16.10
C LYS A 27 4.19 -2.35 17.21
N LEU A 28 3.04 -3.00 17.36
CA LEU A 28 2.05 -2.67 18.38
C LEU A 28 2.28 -3.54 19.62
N GLU A 29 2.52 -2.90 20.76
CA GLU A 29 2.64 -3.62 22.03
C GLU A 29 1.28 -4.18 22.45
N GLY A 30 1.26 -5.42 22.96
CA GLY A 30 0.01 -6.07 23.38
C GLY A 30 -0.91 -6.52 22.24
N VAL A 31 -0.46 -6.49 20.98
CA VAL A 31 -1.28 -6.91 19.83
C VAL A 31 -0.66 -8.13 19.15
N ASP A 32 -1.42 -9.22 19.08
CA ASP A 32 -1.05 -10.41 18.33
C ASP A 32 -1.82 -10.47 17.00
N PHE A 33 -1.10 -10.71 15.91
CA PHE A 33 -1.65 -10.79 14.57
C PHE A 33 -1.62 -12.23 14.06
N HIS A 34 -2.74 -12.73 13.56
CA HIS A 34 -2.79 -14.01 12.84
C HIS A 34 -3.51 -13.83 11.50
N GLY A 35 -2.71 -13.76 10.44
CA GLY A 35 -3.17 -13.67 9.07
C GLY A 35 -3.02 -14.98 8.31
N ARG A 36 -3.86 -15.18 7.29
CA ARG A 36 -3.62 -16.19 6.28
C ARG A 36 -4.21 -15.78 4.92
N GLY A 37 -3.44 -15.88 3.84
CA GLY A 37 -3.89 -15.49 2.51
C GLY A 37 -5.18 -16.21 2.06
N GLY A 38 -6.15 -15.44 1.56
CA GLY A 38 -7.45 -15.95 1.07
C GLY A 38 -8.33 -16.59 2.14
N ASN A 39 -8.03 -16.43 3.43
CA ASN A 39 -8.66 -17.22 4.48
C ASN A 39 -10.06 -16.70 4.86
N PRO A 40 -11.15 -17.45 4.59
CA PRO A 40 -12.50 -17.04 4.98
C PRO A 40 -12.69 -17.20 6.48
N ILE A 41 -13.65 -16.46 7.06
CA ILE A 41 -13.91 -16.53 8.50
C ILE A 41 -14.19 -17.97 8.98
N TRP A 42 -14.91 -18.75 8.18
CA TRP A 42 -15.31 -20.14 8.47
C TRP A 42 -14.20 -21.20 8.34
N SER A 43 -12.98 -20.77 8.02
CA SER A 43 -11.82 -21.66 7.89
C SER A 43 -11.39 -22.29 9.21
N ASP A 44 -10.81 -23.50 9.11
CA ASP A 44 -10.22 -24.18 10.27
C ASP A 44 -9.01 -23.43 10.84
N PHE A 45 -8.38 -22.54 10.07
CA PHE A 45 -7.31 -21.68 10.57
C PHE A 45 -7.85 -20.74 11.66
N ASN A 46 -8.97 -20.06 11.42
CA ASN A 46 -9.54 -19.15 12.43
C ASN A 46 -10.06 -19.94 13.63
N LYS A 47 -10.73 -21.07 13.39
CA LYS A 47 -11.22 -21.95 14.47
C LYS A 47 -10.10 -22.42 15.39
N SER A 48 -8.92 -22.74 14.83
CA SER A 48 -7.75 -23.11 15.65
C SER A 48 -7.20 -21.99 16.53
N LYS A 49 -7.64 -20.74 16.34
CA LYS A 49 -7.26 -19.59 17.18
C LYS A 49 -8.29 -19.32 18.27
N GLU A 50 -9.50 -19.84 18.14
CA GLU A 50 -10.59 -19.67 19.13
C GLU A 50 -10.21 -20.26 20.50
N GLU A 51 -9.41 -21.33 20.53
CA GLU A 51 -8.90 -21.96 21.77
C GLU A 51 -8.09 -20.98 22.65
N LYS A 52 -7.58 -19.88 22.08
CA LYS A 52 -6.77 -18.88 22.78
C LYS A 52 -7.53 -17.62 23.16
N PHE A 53 -8.84 -17.55 22.88
CA PHE A 53 -9.61 -16.31 23.07
C PHE A 53 -9.64 -15.83 24.52
N SER A 54 -9.57 -16.76 25.48
CA SER A 54 -9.46 -16.45 26.91
C SER A 54 -8.19 -15.67 27.28
N GLU A 55 -7.13 -15.73 26.47
CA GLU A 55 -5.87 -15.00 26.69
C GLU A 55 -5.95 -13.51 26.30
N TYR A 56 -7.03 -13.09 25.62
CA TYR A 56 -7.18 -11.74 25.08
C TYR A 56 -8.33 -10.99 25.76
N SER A 57 -8.16 -9.68 25.89
CA SER A 57 -9.22 -8.77 26.32
C SER A 57 -10.05 -8.28 25.14
N ARG A 58 -9.51 -8.35 23.92
CA ARG A 58 -10.19 -7.92 22.69
C ARG A 58 -9.79 -8.78 21.50
N ILE A 59 -10.75 -9.06 20.63
CA ILE A 59 -10.58 -9.90 19.44
C ILE A 59 -11.20 -9.18 18.25
N ILE A 60 -10.40 -8.90 17.23
CA ILE A 60 -10.83 -8.22 16.01
C ILE A 60 -10.73 -9.20 14.83
N TYR A 61 -11.84 -9.36 14.12
CA TYR A 61 -11.88 -10.05 12.85
C TYR A 61 -11.92 -9.05 11.70
N ILE A 62 -10.83 -8.95 10.93
CA ILE A 62 -10.88 -8.34 9.60
C ILE A 62 -11.46 -9.37 8.65
N VAL A 63 -12.74 -9.20 8.30
CA VAL A 63 -13.47 -10.14 7.45
C VAL A 63 -13.13 -9.84 5.99
N GLY A 64 -12.55 -10.84 5.32
CA GLY A 64 -12.24 -10.79 3.90
C GLY A 64 -13.44 -10.98 2.99
N ASP A 65 -13.19 -11.02 1.68
CA ASP A 65 -14.18 -11.24 0.64
C ASP A 65 -15.04 -12.46 0.94
N PHE A 66 -16.35 -12.29 0.85
CA PHE A 66 -17.30 -13.36 1.11
C PHE A 66 -17.16 -14.53 0.15
N ARG A 67 -16.57 -14.32 -1.03
CA ARG A 67 -16.32 -15.35 -2.04
C ARG A 67 -15.05 -16.16 -1.80
N PHE A 68 -14.26 -15.86 -0.76
CA PHE A 68 -13.10 -16.66 -0.43
C PHE A 68 -13.48 -18.13 -0.21
N GLY A 69 -12.78 -19.03 -0.91
CA GLY A 69 -13.04 -20.46 -0.88
C GLY A 69 -14.22 -20.92 -1.73
N ASN A 70 -14.65 -20.17 -2.75
CA ASN A 70 -15.77 -20.58 -3.61
C ASN A 70 -15.58 -21.92 -4.33
N LYS A 71 -14.33 -22.38 -4.55
CA LYS A 71 -14.06 -23.74 -5.03
C LYS A 71 -14.57 -24.84 -4.10
N TYR A 72 -14.73 -24.56 -2.81
CA TYR A 72 -15.31 -25.50 -1.84
C TYR A 72 -16.76 -25.89 -2.20
N LEU A 73 -17.46 -25.06 -2.98
CA LEU A 73 -18.82 -25.35 -3.44
C LEU A 73 -18.86 -26.46 -4.49
N THR A 74 -17.78 -26.66 -5.24
CA THR A 74 -17.69 -27.66 -6.32
C THR A 74 -16.81 -28.85 -5.97
N ASP A 75 -15.88 -28.69 -5.02
CA ASP A 75 -15.01 -29.77 -4.56
C ASP A 75 -14.78 -29.65 -3.06
N SER A 76 -15.55 -30.43 -2.29
CA SER A 76 -15.43 -30.51 -0.83
C SER A 76 -14.16 -31.24 -0.36
N SER A 77 -13.45 -31.91 -1.26
CA SER A 77 -12.18 -32.60 -0.95
C SER A 77 -10.98 -31.66 -0.94
N LEU A 78 -11.14 -30.40 -1.41
CA LEU A 78 -10.11 -29.38 -1.36
C LEU A 78 -9.69 -29.09 0.08
N LYS A 79 -8.55 -29.66 0.48
CA LYS A 79 -7.92 -29.41 1.77
C LYS A 79 -7.53 -27.94 1.90
N ARG A 80 -8.04 -27.28 2.96
CA ARG A 80 -7.53 -26.17 3.81
C ARG A 80 -6.60 -25.05 3.27
N ASN A 81 -6.15 -25.07 2.03
CA ASN A 81 -5.02 -24.27 1.51
C ASN A 81 -5.33 -23.58 0.16
N GLN A 82 -6.52 -23.77 -0.42
CA GLN A 82 -6.92 -23.15 -1.69
C GLN A 82 -8.14 -22.24 -1.54
N PHE A 83 -8.12 -21.35 -0.56
CA PHE A 83 -9.26 -20.44 -0.32
C PHE A 83 -9.24 -19.17 -1.19
N GLY A 84 -8.50 -19.18 -2.29
CA GLY A 84 -8.61 -18.14 -3.31
C GLY A 84 -10.01 -18.08 -3.94
N ILE A 85 -10.26 -17.02 -4.69
CA ILE A 85 -11.49 -16.86 -5.46
C ILE A 85 -11.25 -17.40 -6.86
N ASP A 86 -11.98 -18.44 -7.25
CA ASP A 86 -12.06 -18.87 -8.65
C ASP A 86 -13.06 -17.99 -9.40
N ARG A 87 -12.59 -17.26 -10.41
CA ARG A 87 -13.42 -16.36 -11.19
C ARG A 87 -14.51 -17.08 -11.97
N ALA A 88 -14.28 -18.33 -12.38
CA ALA A 88 -15.27 -19.12 -13.11
C ALA A 88 -16.47 -19.50 -12.23
N LEU A 89 -16.32 -19.42 -10.90
CA LEU A 89 -17.36 -19.77 -9.93
C LEU A 89 -18.04 -18.53 -9.32
N ILE A 90 -17.77 -17.32 -9.83
CA ILE A 90 -18.48 -16.10 -9.40
C ILE A 90 -19.82 -16.04 -10.13
N ASN A 91 -20.89 -16.25 -9.38
CA ASN A 91 -22.28 -16.12 -9.84
C ASN A 91 -23.19 -15.91 -8.62
N LEU A 92 -24.42 -15.45 -8.86
CA LEU A 92 -25.37 -15.11 -7.81
C LEU A 92 -25.61 -16.25 -6.81
N ASN A 93 -25.80 -17.49 -7.27
CA ASN A 93 -26.10 -18.63 -6.40
C ASN A 93 -24.93 -18.96 -5.45
N ASN A 94 -23.71 -18.95 -5.99
CA ASN A 94 -22.50 -19.19 -5.21
C ASN A 94 -22.23 -18.06 -4.23
N ASP A 95 -22.43 -16.81 -4.67
CA ASP A 95 -22.25 -15.61 -3.86
C ASP A 95 -23.23 -15.58 -2.68
N VAL A 96 -24.51 -15.91 -2.90
CA VAL A 96 -25.53 -16.06 -1.84
C VAL A 96 -25.16 -17.17 -0.86
N THR A 97 -24.72 -18.32 -1.38
CA THR A 97 -24.33 -19.47 -0.54
C THR A 97 -23.17 -19.12 0.39
N LEU A 98 -22.14 -18.47 -0.13
CA LEU A 98 -20.97 -18.09 0.66
C LEU A 98 -21.24 -16.92 1.58
N TYR A 99 -22.06 -15.93 1.17
CA TYR A 99 -22.57 -14.89 2.05
C TYR A 99 -23.25 -15.50 3.28
N ASN A 100 -24.20 -16.42 3.07
CA ASN A 100 -24.90 -17.09 4.16
C ASN A 100 -23.94 -17.87 5.07
N LYS A 101 -22.94 -18.53 4.49
CA LYS A 101 -21.91 -19.24 5.26
C LYS A 101 -21.05 -18.30 6.11
N VAL A 102 -20.65 -17.15 5.57
CA VAL A 102 -19.89 -16.12 6.32
C VAL A 102 -20.75 -15.54 7.44
N MET A 103 -22.00 -15.15 7.14
CA MET A 103 -22.92 -14.62 8.15
C MET A 103 -23.21 -15.62 9.27
N SER A 104 -23.45 -16.90 8.92
CA SER A 104 -23.66 -17.97 9.90
C SER A 104 -22.45 -18.14 10.80
N GLU A 105 -21.23 -18.03 10.26
CA GLU A 105 -20.02 -18.15 11.06
C GLU A 105 -19.81 -16.93 11.97
N CYS A 106 -20.05 -15.71 11.50
CA CYS A 106 -20.04 -14.52 12.34
C CYS A 106 -21.00 -14.69 13.53
N THR A 107 -22.23 -15.15 13.28
CA THR A 107 -23.21 -15.45 14.35
C THR A 107 -22.72 -16.55 15.27
N ARG A 108 -22.13 -17.63 14.76
CA ARG A 108 -21.58 -18.73 15.60
C ARG A 108 -20.50 -18.20 16.55
N VAL A 109 -19.57 -17.39 16.04
CA VAL A 109 -18.48 -16.82 16.82
C VAL A 109 -19.01 -15.89 17.91
N LEU A 110 -20.06 -15.12 17.63
CA LEU A 110 -20.72 -14.27 18.65
C LEU A 110 -21.51 -15.08 19.68
N ASN A 111 -22.07 -16.24 19.34
CA ASN A 111 -22.75 -17.11 20.30
C ASN A 111 -21.77 -17.87 21.25
N SER A 112 -20.51 -17.44 21.34
CA SER A 112 -19.51 -17.98 22.26
C SER A 112 -19.50 -17.21 23.58
N GLU A 113 -18.81 -17.74 24.60
CA GLU A 113 -18.59 -17.07 25.89
C GLU A 113 -17.67 -15.83 25.80
N HIS A 114 -17.28 -15.41 24.60
CA HIS A 114 -16.38 -14.30 24.34
C HIS A 114 -17.02 -13.18 23.51
N GLU A 115 -18.35 -13.20 23.33
CA GLU A 115 -19.13 -12.23 22.54
C GLU A 115 -18.68 -10.79 22.78
N GLU A 116 -18.54 -10.40 24.05
CA GLU A 116 -18.26 -9.03 24.49
C GLU A 116 -16.88 -8.52 24.07
N LYS A 117 -15.97 -9.41 23.72
CA LYS A 117 -14.60 -9.08 23.29
C LYS A 117 -14.45 -9.02 21.79
N ILE A 118 -15.43 -9.52 21.04
CA ILE A 118 -15.32 -9.75 19.60
C ILE A 118 -15.88 -8.56 18.83
N SER A 119 -15.14 -8.10 17.83
CA SER A 119 -15.62 -7.13 16.84
C SER A 119 -15.22 -7.51 15.42
N PHE A 120 -16.10 -7.27 14.46
CA PHE A 120 -15.88 -7.45 13.03
C PHE A 120 -15.56 -6.12 12.35
N ILE A 121 -14.69 -6.18 11.35
CA ILE A 121 -14.49 -5.13 10.34
C ILE A 121 -14.70 -5.78 8.98
N PHE A 122 -15.76 -5.42 8.27
CA PHE A 122 -16.10 -5.96 6.94
C PHE A 122 -15.37 -5.22 5.82
N TRP A 123 -14.03 -5.24 5.89
CA TRP A 123 -13.12 -4.46 5.04
C TRP A 123 -13.37 -4.64 3.54
N ASP A 124 -13.40 -5.91 3.07
CA ASP A 124 -13.53 -6.19 1.64
C ASP A 124 -14.91 -5.83 1.10
N VAL A 125 -15.96 -5.96 1.92
CA VAL A 125 -17.32 -5.54 1.56
C VAL A 125 -17.40 -4.03 1.42
N ALA A 126 -16.85 -3.30 2.38
CA ALA A 126 -16.85 -1.84 2.37
C ALA A 126 -16.14 -1.29 1.13
N LEU A 127 -14.97 -1.82 0.78
CA LEU A 127 -14.24 -1.41 -0.42
C LEU A 127 -14.94 -1.80 -1.72
N ARG A 128 -15.59 -2.97 -1.76
CA ARG A 128 -16.38 -3.38 -2.94
C ARG A 128 -17.58 -2.47 -3.15
N GLU A 129 -18.32 -2.18 -2.10
CA GLU A 129 -19.44 -1.26 -2.15
C GLU A 129 -18.99 0.14 -2.59
N PHE A 130 -17.91 0.66 -2.01
CA PHE A 130 -17.30 1.93 -2.41
C PHE A 130 -16.96 1.95 -3.91
N ASN A 131 -16.25 0.93 -4.40
CA ASN A 131 -15.86 0.85 -5.81
C ASN A 131 -17.03 0.66 -6.76
N ASN A 132 -18.04 -0.10 -6.36
CA ASN A 132 -19.27 -0.25 -7.15
C ASN A 132 -20.02 1.08 -7.26
N LYS A 133 -20.15 1.83 -6.16
CA LYS A 133 -20.76 3.17 -6.16
C LYS A 133 -20.02 4.12 -7.10
N LEU A 134 -18.67 4.17 -7.02
CA LEU A 134 -17.86 5.00 -7.92
C LEU A 134 -18.04 4.62 -9.40
N ALA A 135 -18.19 3.33 -9.69
CA ALA A 135 -18.40 2.83 -11.05
C ALA A 135 -19.86 2.98 -11.54
N GLY A 136 -20.79 3.44 -10.70
CA GLY A 136 -22.22 3.49 -11.01
C GLY A 136 -22.89 2.12 -11.07
N ASN A 137 -22.28 1.08 -10.50
CA ASN A 137 -22.83 -0.28 -10.48
C ASN A 137 -23.86 -0.46 -9.37
N TYR A 138 -24.87 -1.29 -9.63
CA TYR A 138 -25.92 -1.66 -8.67
C TYR A 138 -26.71 -0.46 -8.13
N LEU A 139 -26.90 0.58 -8.95
CA LEU A 139 -27.76 1.71 -8.61
C LEU A 139 -29.21 1.41 -9.03
N SER A 140 -30.10 1.42 -8.05
CA SER A 140 -31.55 1.28 -8.19
C SER A 140 -32.21 2.56 -7.64
N ASN A 141 -32.87 3.34 -8.50
CA ASN A 141 -33.50 4.62 -8.12
C ASN A 141 -32.55 5.63 -7.43
N GLY A 142 -31.26 5.64 -7.84
CA GLY A 142 -30.25 6.51 -7.24
C GLY A 142 -29.66 6.00 -5.92
N CYS A 143 -30.15 4.86 -5.41
CA CYS A 143 -29.64 4.20 -4.22
C CYS A 143 -28.79 2.99 -4.62
N TYR A 144 -27.71 2.74 -3.89
CA TYR A 144 -26.91 1.52 -4.07
C TYR A 144 -27.62 0.32 -3.45
N GLU A 145 -27.77 -0.75 -4.22
CA GLU A 145 -28.45 -1.98 -3.82
C GLU A 145 -27.82 -3.19 -4.53
N HIS A 146 -26.84 -3.84 -3.88
CA HIS A 146 -26.26 -5.08 -4.40
C HIS A 146 -27.19 -6.26 -4.13
N PRO A 147 -27.34 -7.22 -5.06
CA PRO A 147 -28.29 -8.33 -4.92
C PRO A 147 -27.95 -9.37 -3.84
N VAL A 148 -26.89 -9.18 -3.04
CA VAL A 148 -26.40 -10.20 -2.09
C VAL A 148 -25.93 -9.59 -0.77
N TRP A 149 -25.10 -8.55 -0.82
CA TRP A 149 -24.53 -7.93 0.36
C TRP A 149 -24.59 -6.41 0.25
N ASN A 150 -25.19 -5.76 1.24
CA ASN A 150 -25.03 -4.32 1.44
C ASN A 150 -24.38 -4.10 2.79
N LEU A 151 -23.38 -3.23 2.85
CA LEU A 151 -22.58 -3.00 4.05
C LEU A 151 -23.47 -2.58 5.23
N LEU A 152 -24.41 -1.66 4.99
CA LEU A 152 -25.34 -1.17 6.01
C LEU A 152 -26.15 -2.30 6.65
N ASP A 153 -26.70 -3.22 5.84
CA ASP A 153 -27.49 -4.35 6.32
C ASP A 153 -26.65 -5.30 7.18
N ILE A 154 -25.41 -5.55 6.75
CA ILE A 154 -24.46 -6.42 7.46
C ILE A 154 -24.05 -5.80 8.79
N GLU A 155 -23.67 -4.53 8.79
CA GLU A 155 -23.24 -3.85 10.02
C GLU A 155 -24.40 -3.71 11.01
N ASN A 156 -25.61 -3.40 10.54
CA ASN A 156 -26.80 -3.35 11.40
C ASN A 156 -27.08 -4.71 12.09
N LYS A 157 -26.87 -5.82 11.38
CA LYS A 157 -27.03 -7.18 11.93
C LYS A 157 -26.09 -7.48 13.10
N PHE A 158 -24.91 -6.86 13.13
CA PHE A 158 -23.89 -7.07 14.16
C PHE A 158 -23.58 -5.81 14.96
N SER A 159 -24.53 -4.87 15.06
CA SER A 159 -24.34 -3.48 15.54
C SER A 159 -23.49 -3.28 16.80
N LYS A 160 -23.50 -4.21 17.77
CA LYS A 160 -22.69 -4.13 19.00
C LYS A 160 -21.25 -4.65 18.83
N ASN A 161 -21.01 -5.49 17.83
CA ASN A 161 -19.79 -6.23 17.57
C ASN A 161 -19.20 -5.87 16.21
N VAL A 162 -19.40 -4.64 15.75
CA VAL A 162 -18.87 -4.18 14.47
C VAL A 162 -18.23 -2.80 14.63
N ILE A 163 -17.09 -2.63 14.00
CA ILE A 163 -16.47 -1.33 13.81
C ILE A 163 -16.94 -0.84 12.44
N SER A 164 -17.86 0.12 12.46
CA SER A 164 -18.59 0.56 11.27
C SER A 164 -17.70 1.27 10.25
N LEU A 165 -17.87 0.90 8.98
CA LEU A 165 -17.25 1.51 7.80
C LEU A 165 -18.28 2.21 6.89
N VAL A 166 -19.56 2.22 7.26
CA VAL A 166 -20.62 2.89 6.49
C VAL A 166 -20.32 4.38 6.34
N GLY A 167 -20.38 4.85 5.09
CA GLY A 167 -20.19 6.27 4.77
C GLY A 167 -18.73 6.75 4.79
N VAL A 168 -17.76 5.87 5.05
CA VAL A 168 -16.34 6.21 4.98
C VAL A 168 -15.92 6.37 3.53
N ASP A 169 -15.22 7.46 3.21
CA ASP A 169 -14.52 7.62 1.94
C ASP A 169 -13.26 6.74 1.94
N MET A 170 -13.26 5.72 1.07
CA MET A 170 -12.21 4.71 1.01
C MET A 170 -11.22 4.95 -0.13
N THR A 171 -11.27 6.10 -0.84
CA THR A 171 -10.49 6.38 -2.07
C THR A 171 -9.01 5.98 -1.96
N ASN A 172 -8.42 6.07 -0.76
CA ASN A 172 -6.98 5.97 -0.55
C ASN A 172 -6.56 4.82 0.36
N PHE A 173 -7.52 4.04 0.84
CA PHE A 173 -7.26 3.05 1.88
C PHE A 173 -6.84 1.69 1.31
N TYR A 174 -6.73 1.54 -0.01
CA TYR A 174 -6.38 0.28 -0.66
C TYR A 174 -5.50 0.50 -1.90
N ILE A 175 -4.80 -0.56 -2.34
CA ILE A 175 -3.78 -0.46 -3.40
C ILE A 175 -3.99 -1.38 -4.61
N ASP A 176 -4.91 -2.34 -4.55
CA ASP A 176 -5.14 -3.29 -5.63
C ASP A 176 -6.60 -3.78 -5.68
N SER A 177 -6.95 -4.53 -6.74
CA SER A 177 -8.31 -5.09 -6.94
C SER A 177 -8.69 -6.16 -5.91
N SER A 178 -7.71 -6.63 -5.14
CA SER A 178 -7.92 -7.54 -4.00
C SER A 178 -8.08 -6.77 -2.69
N ASN A 179 -8.27 -5.45 -2.77
CA ASN A 179 -8.62 -4.56 -1.68
C ASN A 179 -7.59 -4.49 -0.54
N HIS A 180 -6.35 -4.93 -0.79
CA HIS A 180 -5.33 -4.89 0.26
C HIS A 180 -5.11 -3.46 0.74
N PRO A 181 -4.93 -3.24 2.06
CA PRO A 181 -4.85 -1.91 2.60
C PRO A 181 -3.60 -1.22 2.09
N SER A 182 -3.73 0.06 1.79
CA SER A 182 -2.57 0.94 1.68
C SER A 182 -1.99 1.20 3.07
N LEU A 183 -0.86 1.89 3.14
CA LEU A 183 -0.34 2.39 4.41
C LEU A 183 -1.40 3.23 5.17
N GLN A 184 -2.14 4.08 4.46
CA GLN A 184 -3.26 4.84 5.05
C GLN A 184 -4.40 3.91 5.50
N GLY A 185 -4.68 2.86 4.74
CA GLY A 185 -5.66 1.85 5.13
C GLY A 185 -5.30 1.17 6.44
N TYR A 186 -4.02 0.83 6.65
CA TYR A 186 -3.55 0.29 7.92
C TYR A 186 -3.62 1.29 9.07
N PHE A 187 -3.31 2.56 8.85
CA PHE A 187 -3.50 3.59 9.87
C PHE A 187 -4.96 3.84 10.20
N PHE A 188 -5.83 3.86 9.19
CA PHE A 188 -7.26 3.93 9.39
C PHE A 188 -7.76 2.74 10.23
N LEU A 189 -7.37 1.51 9.88
CA LEU A 189 -7.70 0.31 10.65
C LEU A 189 -7.18 0.41 12.09
N TYR A 190 -5.95 0.87 12.29
CA TYR A 190 -5.38 1.10 13.62
C TYR A 190 -6.24 2.06 14.43
N ASN A 191 -6.56 3.23 13.89
CA ASN A 191 -7.38 4.24 14.57
C ASN A 191 -8.79 3.72 14.88
N SER A 192 -9.40 3.01 13.92
CA SER A 192 -10.75 2.46 14.10
C SER A 192 -10.78 1.35 15.14
N ILE A 193 -9.68 0.61 15.31
CA ILE A 193 -9.55 -0.41 16.36
C ILE A 193 -9.27 0.27 17.70
N PHE A 194 -8.21 1.06 17.83
CA PHE A 194 -7.70 1.52 19.12
C PHE A 194 -8.24 2.87 19.59
N GLY A 195 -9.03 3.58 18.77
CA GLY A 195 -9.60 4.88 19.12
C GLY A 195 -8.57 6.01 19.23
N GLU A 196 -7.30 5.73 18.96
CA GLU A 196 -6.26 6.74 18.87
C GLU A 196 -6.48 7.54 17.59
N ARG A 197 -6.75 8.84 17.73
CA ARG A 197 -6.75 9.74 16.57
C ARG A 197 -5.30 9.96 16.15
N TYR A 198 -4.77 9.15 15.24
CA TYR A 198 -3.63 9.63 14.45
C TYR A 198 -4.04 10.94 13.80
N ASN A 199 -3.34 12.01 14.18
CA ASN A 199 -3.69 13.34 13.74
C ASN A 199 -3.17 13.56 12.33
N TYR A 200 -3.95 13.14 11.33
CA TYR A 200 -3.69 13.42 9.92
C TYR A 200 -3.50 14.93 9.64
N ASN A 201 -3.98 15.82 10.53
CA ASN A 201 -3.81 17.28 10.39
C ASN A 201 -2.38 17.77 10.68
N LYS A 202 -1.45 16.92 11.12
CA LYS A 202 -0.01 17.23 11.10
C LYS A 202 0.58 16.82 9.75
N ALA A 203 -0.01 17.32 8.67
CA ALA A 203 0.53 17.15 7.33
C ALA A 203 2.01 17.55 7.34
N ILE A 204 2.88 16.70 6.81
CA ILE A 204 4.30 17.05 6.72
C ILE A 204 4.41 18.14 5.67
N ASN A 205 4.88 19.32 6.08
CA ASN A 205 5.00 20.45 5.18
C ASN A 205 6.18 20.24 4.24
N ILE A 206 5.91 19.60 3.09
CA ILE A 206 6.93 19.36 2.07
C ILE A 206 7.49 20.66 1.53
N LYS A 207 6.65 21.71 1.43
CA LYS A 207 7.04 23.02 0.93
C LYS A 207 8.19 23.63 1.74
N LYS A 208 8.22 23.41 3.06
CA LYS A 208 9.36 23.79 3.91
C LYS A 208 10.68 23.22 3.40
N TYR A 209 10.72 21.96 2.99
CA TYR A 209 11.96 21.34 2.49
C TYR A 209 12.26 21.70 1.03
N LEU A 210 11.21 21.96 0.23
CA LEU A 210 11.35 22.37 -1.16
C LEU A 210 11.89 23.80 -1.31
N ASP A 211 11.45 24.71 -0.45
CA ASP A 211 11.80 26.13 -0.52
C ASP A 211 13.15 26.45 0.12
N GLU A 212 13.59 25.69 1.13
CA GLU A 212 14.87 25.92 1.82
C GLU A 212 16.11 25.70 0.92
N GLU A 213 16.01 24.91 -0.15
CA GLU A 213 17.19 24.42 -0.88
C GLU A 213 17.29 24.85 -2.36
N ASN A 214 16.43 25.78 -2.81
CA ASN A 214 16.45 26.28 -4.20
C ASN A 214 16.33 25.18 -5.28
N PHE A 215 15.58 24.12 -4.98
CA PHE A 215 15.25 23.05 -5.93
C PHE A 215 13.80 23.14 -6.42
N VAL A 216 13.56 22.55 -7.59
CA VAL A 216 12.23 22.19 -8.09
C VAL A 216 12.26 20.70 -8.40
N PHE A 217 11.28 19.99 -7.87
CA PHE A 217 11.05 18.59 -8.22
C PHE A 217 10.14 18.56 -9.45
N CYS A 218 10.38 17.60 -10.34
CA CYS A 218 9.48 17.32 -11.44
C CYS A 218 9.71 15.89 -11.96
N GLY A 219 8.82 15.39 -12.79
CA GLY A 219 8.99 14.09 -13.43
C GLY A 219 7.67 13.44 -13.81
N ASP A 220 7.74 12.27 -14.41
CA ASP A 220 6.60 11.51 -14.94
C ASP A 220 6.53 10.08 -14.35
N SER A 221 7.18 9.88 -13.20
CA SER A 221 7.24 8.59 -12.49
C SER A 221 6.02 8.33 -11.61
N SER A 222 5.86 7.06 -11.22
CA SER A 222 4.92 6.66 -10.17
C SER A 222 5.13 7.43 -8.86
N PHE A 223 6.36 7.84 -8.55
CA PHE A 223 6.65 8.66 -7.38
C PHE A 223 5.93 10.01 -7.45
N VAL A 224 6.11 10.77 -8.53
CA VAL A 224 5.52 12.13 -8.65
C VAL A 224 4.00 12.05 -8.62
N ARG A 225 3.42 11.05 -9.30
CA ARG A 225 1.96 10.82 -9.27
C ARG A 225 1.47 10.52 -7.85
N ASN A 226 2.16 9.67 -7.09
CA ASN A 226 1.75 9.34 -5.73
C ASN A 226 2.00 10.48 -4.74
N LEU A 227 3.08 11.25 -4.89
CA LEU A 227 3.30 12.45 -4.09
C LEU A 227 2.17 13.46 -4.28
N ASN A 228 1.78 13.75 -5.52
CA ASN A 228 0.65 14.64 -5.78
C ASN A 228 -0.66 14.14 -5.18
N LYS A 229 -0.90 12.81 -5.24
CA LYS A 229 -2.03 12.19 -4.54
C LYS A 229 -1.94 12.41 -3.03
N TYR A 230 -0.79 12.18 -2.41
CA TYR A 230 -0.60 12.39 -0.98
C TYR A 230 -0.77 13.87 -0.57
N ILE A 231 -0.47 14.83 -1.46
CA ILE A 231 -0.80 16.25 -1.26
C ILE A 231 -2.31 16.46 -1.32
N ASP A 232 -2.98 15.91 -2.34
CA ASP A 232 -4.45 15.97 -2.47
C ASP A 232 -5.17 15.39 -1.23
N TYR A 233 -4.54 14.41 -0.58
CA TYR A 233 -5.07 13.77 0.62
C TYR A 233 -4.68 14.47 1.92
N GLY A 234 -3.94 15.58 1.87
CA GLY A 234 -3.50 16.31 3.05
C GLY A 234 -2.46 15.59 3.91
N ILE A 235 -1.82 14.53 3.41
CA ILE A 235 -0.68 13.88 4.11
C ILE A 235 0.54 14.78 4.05
N PHE A 236 0.75 15.38 2.88
CA PHE A 236 1.77 16.39 2.66
C PHE A 236 1.08 17.73 2.43
N SER A 237 1.63 18.81 3.00
CA SER A 237 1.21 20.16 2.65
C SER A 237 2.24 20.82 1.74
N GLY A 238 1.79 21.38 0.62
CA GLY A 238 2.64 22.03 -0.37
C GLY A 238 1.99 22.11 -1.75
N ASP A 239 2.72 22.71 -2.69
CA ASP A 239 2.27 22.82 -4.08
C ASP A 239 2.48 21.49 -4.81
N LYS A 240 1.57 21.15 -5.74
CA LYS A 240 1.73 19.95 -6.57
C LYS A 240 3.02 20.02 -7.36
N ILE A 241 3.68 18.87 -7.44
CA ILE A 241 4.90 18.70 -8.23
C ILE A 241 4.55 18.61 -9.72
N PRO A 242 5.18 19.41 -10.60
CA PRO A 242 4.95 19.36 -12.03
C PRO A 242 5.19 17.97 -12.62
N GLN A 243 4.24 17.50 -13.43
CA GLN A 243 4.42 16.30 -14.27
C GLN A 243 5.19 16.72 -15.52
N VAL A 244 6.47 16.34 -15.60
CA VAL A 244 7.37 16.71 -16.70
C VAL A 244 7.93 15.42 -17.28
N THR A 245 7.72 15.20 -18.57
CA THR A 245 8.30 14.05 -19.28
C THR A 245 9.78 14.27 -19.58
N LEU A 246 10.50 13.19 -19.88
CA LEU A 246 11.89 13.28 -20.35
C LEU A 246 12.03 14.22 -21.58
N SER A 247 11.01 14.26 -22.44
CA SER A 247 11.00 15.15 -23.61
C SER A 247 10.87 16.62 -23.27
N GLU A 248 10.16 16.95 -22.19
CA GLU A 248 9.89 18.33 -21.77
C GLU A 248 10.98 18.87 -20.83
N LEU A 249 11.77 17.99 -20.21
CA LEU A 249 12.77 18.34 -19.21
C LEU A 249 13.76 19.43 -19.67
N LYS A 250 14.20 19.40 -20.93
CA LYS A 250 15.11 20.42 -21.48
C LYS A 250 14.44 21.80 -21.52
N SER A 251 13.19 21.86 -21.98
CA SER A 251 12.41 23.10 -22.02
C SER A 251 12.12 23.60 -20.60
N PHE A 252 11.72 22.71 -19.70
CA PHE A 252 11.48 23.02 -18.29
C PHE A 252 12.72 23.56 -17.58
N ASN A 253 13.90 23.03 -17.90
CA ASN A 253 15.17 23.54 -17.37
C ASN A 253 15.46 24.98 -17.78
N ASN A 254 14.96 25.43 -18.93
CA ASN A 254 15.15 26.81 -19.39
C ASN A 254 14.16 27.79 -18.73
N THR A 255 13.04 27.31 -18.18
CA THR A 255 12.00 28.18 -17.59
C THR A 255 12.19 28.46 -16.10
N THR A 256 13.06 27.73 -15.42
CA THR A 256 13.32 27.92 -13.98
C THR A 256 14.76 28.37 -13.73
N SER A 257 15.00 29.21 -12.74
CA SER A 257 16.35 29.53 -12.24
C SER A 257 16.84 28.54 -11.19
N LYS A 258 15.94 27.72 -10.62
CA LYS A 258 16.21 26.75 -9.57
C LYS A 258 16.94 25.51 -10.11
N LYS A 259 17.63 24.77 -9.23
CA LYS A 259 18.14 23.43 -9.56
C LYS A 259 16.95 22.47 -9.70
N ILE A 260 17.09 21.42 -10.52
CA ILE A 260 16.02 20.47 -10.80
C ILE A 260 16.35 19.12 -10.19
N ILE A 261 15.37 18.48 -9.55
CA ILE A 261 15.39 17.06 -9.23
C ILE A 261 14.34 16.37 -10.09
N PHE A 262 14.80 15.69 -11.13
CA PHE A 262 13.98 14.97 -12.09
C PHE A 262 13.77 13.53 -11.65
N ILE A 263 12.54 13.16 -11.34
CA ILE A 263 12.18 11.80 -10.88
C ILE A 263 11.68 10.99 -12.06
N SER A 264 12.59 10.19 -12.61
CA SER A 264 12.45 9.50 -13.89
C SER A 264 11.56 8.26 -13.82
N ASN A 265 10.77 8.05 -14.87
CA ASN A 265 10.00 6.85 -15.13
C ASN A 265 10.71 5.81 -16.04
N ILE A 266 12.05 5.86 -16.06
CA ILE A 266 12.83 4.90 -16.82
C ILE A 266 12.81 3.56 -16.07
N ARG A 267 12.33 2.52 -16.75
CA ARG A 267 12.21 1.14 -16.25
C ARG A 267 13.11 0.22 -17.04
N ASN A 268 13.86 -0.63 -16.36
CA ASN A 268 14.58 -1.72 -17.01
C ASN A 268 13.61 -2.91 -17.13
N ILE A 269 13.05 -3.12 -18.32
CA ILE A 269 12.18 -4.28 -18.60
C ILE A 269 13.03 -5.43 -19.17
N ASN A 270 14.07 -5.11 -19.94
CA ASN A 270 15.07 -6.03 -20.45
C ASN A 270 16.38 -5.26 -20.71
N SER A 271 17.53 -5.85 -20.36
CA SER A 271 18.86 -5.26 -20.56
C SER A 271 19.23 -4.97 -22.01
N ASN A 272 18.54 -5.61 -22.97
CA ASN A 272 18.69 -5.36 -24.41
C ASN A 272 17.56 -4.54 -25.01
N ASP A 273 16.72 -3.90 -24.17
CA ASP A 273 15.66 -3.01 -24.64
C ASP A 273 16.28 -1.73 -25.21
N GLU A 274 16.34 -1.64 -26.54
CA GLU A 274 16.84 -0.48 -27.27
C GLU A 274 16.10 0.81 -26.87
N VAL A 275 14.82 0.71 -26.46
CA VAL A 275 14.03 1.85 -25.99
C VAL A 275 14.54 2.33 -24.63
N TYR A 276 14.87 1.41 -23.71
CA TYR A 276 15.47 1.76 -22.42
C TYR A 276 16.82 2.48 -22.60
N LEU A 277 17.70 1.91 -23.44
CA LEU A 277 19.02 2.49 -23.69
C LEU A 277 18.92 3.89 -24.31
N LYS A 278 18.07 4.08 -25.33
CA LYS A 278 17.82 5.39 -25.93
C LYS A 278 17.30 6.42 -24.92
N ARG A 279 16.48 6.01 -23.96
CA ARG A 279 16.00 6.91 -22.89
C ARG A 279 17.10 7.28 -21.91
N CYS A 280 17.94 6.33 -21.53
CA CYS A 280 19.11 6.58 -20.68
C CYS A 280 20.11 7.53 -21.36
N ASP A 281 20.42 7.32 -22.64
CA ASP A 281 21.34 8.17 -23.39
C ASP A 281 20.78 9.59 -23.53
N ARG A 282 19.49 9.73 -23.88
CA ARG A 282 18.82 11.03 -23.94
C ARG A 282 18.86 11.75 -22.60
N LEU A 283 18.63 11.03 -21.50
CA LEU A 283 18.69 11.63 -20.16
C LEU A 283 20.11 12.08 -19.82
N TYR A 284 21.12 11.27 -20.13
CA TYR A 284 22.52 11.63 -19.95
C TYR A 284 22.90 12.90 -20.71
N ASP A 285 22.48 13.03 -21.97
CA ASP A 285 22.74 14.22 -22.79
C ASP A 285 22.09 15.48 -22.19
N ILE A 286 20.87 15.36 -21.67
CA ILE A 286 20.19 16.46 -20.99
C ILE A 286 20.96 16.88 -19.72
N ILE A 287 21.36 15.93 -18.87
CA ILE A 287 22.13 16.21 -17.65
C ILE A 287 23.45 16.89 -18.00
N LYS A 288 24.21 16.33 -18.96
CA LYS A 288 25.50 16.88 -19.40
C LYS A 288 25.34 18.31 -19.93
N GLY A 289 24.30 18.56 -20.72
CA GLY A 289 23.97 19.90 -21.22
C GLY A 289 23.52 20.88 -20.13
N SER A 290 23.05 20.39 -18.98
CA SER A 290 22.53 21.23 -17.89
C SER A 290 23.60 21.83 -16.98
N LYS A 291 24.88 21.48 -17.16
CA LYS A 291 26.01 21.95 -16.34
C LYS A 291 25.79 21.75 -14.82
N GLY A 292 25.23 20.60 -14.44
CA GLY A 292 24.99 20.23 -13.03
C GLY A 292 23.73 20.84 -12.40
N LYS A 293 22.88 21.51 -13.20
CA LYS A 293 21.60 22.06 -12.72
C LYS A 293 20.53 20.99 -12.52
N ILE A 294 20.60 19.89 -13.27
CA ILE A 294 19.64 18.78 -13.18
C ILE A 294 20.26 17.62 -12.41
N ARG A 295 19.54 17.17 -11.38
CA ARG A 295 19.73 15.89 -10.71
C ARG A 295 18.63 14.91 -11.07
N VAL A 296 18.95 13.62 -11.02
CA VAL A 296 18.01 12.56 -11.40
C VAL A 296 17.83 11.56 -10.28
N LEU A 297 16.57 11.22 -10.00
CA LEU A 297 16.18 10.06 -9.21
C LEU A 297 15.56 9.01 -10.15
N LEU A 298 16.24 7.88 -10.33
CA LEU A 298 15.77 6.76 -11.17
C LEU A 298 14.79 5.87 -10.39
N TRP A 299 13.68 6.44 -9.93
CA TRP A 299 12.75 5.78 -9.01
C TRP A 299 12.24 4.43 -9.52
N GLU A 300 11.80 4.35 -10.77
CA GLU A 300 11.16 3.12 -11.25
C GLU A 300 12.18 1.99 -11.47
N ALA A 301 13.40 2.30 -11.93
CA ALA A 301 14.49 1.33 -11.96
C ALA A 301 14.88 0.87 -10.54
N TYR A 302 14.98 1.79 -9.60
CA TYR A 302 15.25 1.50 -8.19
C TYR A 302 14.20 0.56 -7.57
N THR A 303 12.92 0.88 -7.74
CA THR A 303 11.82 0.06 -7.18
C THR A 303 11.72 -1.32 -7.79
N GLN A 304 12.02 -1.48 -9.09
CA GLN A 304 12.10 -2.80 -9.72
C GLN A 304 13.14 -3.68 -9.03
N GLU A 305 14.31 -3.13 -8.71
CA GLU A 305 15.36 -3.86 -8.01
C GLU A 305 14.95 -4.23 -6.57
N VAL A 306 14.33 -3.31 -5.83
CA VAL A 306 13.80 -3.60 -4.48
C VAL A 306 12.75 -4.72 -4.52
N ILE A 307 11.83 -4.68 -5.49
CA ILE A 307 10.76 -5.69 -5.61
C ILE A 307 11.32 -7.04 -6.05
N ALA A 308 12.30 -7.06 -6.95
CA ALA A 308 12.97 -8.28 -7.39
C ALA A 308 13.61 -9.05 -6.22
N GLN A 309 14.08 -8.34 -5.20
CA GLN A 309 14.68 -8.92 -3.99
C GLN A 309 13.64 -9.49 -3.01
N ARG A 310 12.34 -9.16 -3.11
CA ARG A 310 11.33 -9.56 -2.12
C ARG A 310 10.93 -11.03 -2.17
N HIS A 311 10.90 -11.64 -3.35
CA HIS A 311 10.45 -13.02 -3.51
C HIS A 311 10.91 -13.62 -4.85
N LEU A 312 11.21 -14.91 -4.89
CA LEU A 312 11.68 -15.62 -6.09
C LEU A 312 10.71 -15.52 -7.28
N SER A 313 9.40 -15.42 -7.04
CA SER A 313 8.39 -15.22 -8.08
C SER A 313 8.42 -13.81 -8.72
N TYR A 314 9.14 -12.87 -8.11
CA TYR A 314 9.40 -11.53 -8.64
C TYR A 314 10.74 -11.43 -9.37
N SER A 315 11.44 -12.55 -9.59
CA SER A 315 12.66 -12.62 -10.41
C SER A 315 12.47 -12.09 -11.83
N LYS A 316 11.24 -12.09 -12.38
CA LYS A 316 10.90 -11.43 -13.65
C LYS A 316 11.09 -9.90 -13.63
N PHE A 317 11.15 -9.30 -12.44
CA PHE A 317 11.48 -7.90 -12.24
C PHE A 317 12.97 -7.71 -11.92
N SER A 318 13.71 -8.80 -11.68
CA SER A 318 15.17 -8.73 -11.57
C SER A 318 15.70 -8.39 -12.95
N PRO A 319 16.42 -7.28 -13.10
CA PRO A 319 17.25 -7.09 -14.27
C PRO A 319 18.15 -8.32 -14.44
N GLU A 320 18.21 -8.93 -15.63
CA GLU A 320 19.16 -10.02 -15.93
C GLU A 320 20.61 -9.60 -15.64
N HIS A 321 20.85 -8.28 -15.67
CA HIS A 321 22.05 -7.64 -15.16
C HIS A 321 21.66 -6.64 -14.09
N LYS A 322 22.14 -6.83 -12.85
CA LYS A 322 22.20 -5.78 -11.82
C LYS A 322 22.43 -4.44 -12.51
N LEU A 323 21.70 -3.38 -12.15
CA LEU A 323 21.77 -2.02 -12.75
C LEU A 323 23.20 -1.50 -13.00
N LEU A 324 24.18 -2.10 -12.32
CA LEU A 324 25.64 -2.02 -12.43
C LEU A 324 26.26 -2.49 -13.77
N GLY A 325 25.52 -3.11 -14.70
CA GLY A 325 26.12 -3.78 -15.87
C GLY A 325 26.38 -2.94 -17.12
N TYR A 326 25.75 -1.77 -17.30
CA TYR A 326 25.80 -1.04 -18.58
C TYR A 326 26.63 0.25 -18.51
N LYS A 327 27.46 0.49 -19.54
CA LYS A 327 28.34 1.67 -19.68
C LYS A 327 27.59 3.02 -19.64
N SER A 328 26.31 3.07 -20.00
CA SER A 328 25.49 4.29 -20.00
C SER A 328 24.88 4.58 -18.62
N THR A 329 24.40 3.57 -17.90
CA THR A 329 24.03 3.69 -16.48
C THR A 329 25.26 3.93 -15.61
N SER A 330 26.39 3.26 -15.85
CA SER A 330 27.63 3.53 -15.11
C SER A 330 28.15 4.96 -15.33
N LYS A 331 27.92 5.58 -16.50
CA LYS A 331 28.24 6.99 -16.77
C LYS A 331 27.29 7.97 -16.09
N LEU A 332 26.01 7.61 -15.95
CA LEU A 332 25.03 8.36 -15.17
C LEU A 332 25.34 8.26 -13.66
N LEU A 333 25.82 7.09 -13.22
CA LEU A 333 26.02 6.73 -11.81
C LEU A 333 27.45 6.97 -11.30
N SER A 334 28.44 7.22 -12.17
CA SER A 334 29.84 7.50 -11.76
C SER A 334 30.05 8.89 -11.16
N ASN A 335 29.02 9.74 -11.17
CA ASN A 335 28.99 10.95 -10.36
C ASN A 335 28.29 10.59 -9.03
N GLU A 336 29.00 10.73 -7.91
CA GLU A 336 28.54 10.38 -6.56
C GLU A 336 27.21 11.07 -6.14
N ASP A 337 26.76 12.07 -6.89
CA ASP A 337 25.52 12.82 -6.69
C ASP A 337 24.22 12.08 -7.07
N TYR A 338 24.28 10.89 -7.71
CA TYR A 338 23.10 10.25 -8.33
C TYR A 338 22.76 8.84 -7.86
N TYR A 339 23.52 8.26 -6.92
CA TYR A 339 23.39 6.84 -6.58
C TYR A 339 22.63 6.58 -5.27
N LEU A 340 21.78 5.57 -5.34
CA LEU A 340 20.98 5.02 -4.25
C LEU A 340 21.49 3.62 -3.95
N ASP A 341 22.00 3.38 -2.74
CA ASP A 341 22.45 2.05 -2.35
C ASP A 341 21.24 1.15 -2.04
N VAL A 342 20.94 0.27 -3.01
CA VAL A 342 19.80 -0.67 -2.98
C VAL A 342 20.04 -1.84 -2.01
N THR A 343 21.24 -1.97 -1.43
CA THR A 343 21.58 -3.10 -0.55
C THR A 343 21.19 -2.89 0.92
N SER A 344 20.69 -1.70 1.27
CA SER A 344 20.29 -1.40 2.65
C SER A 344 18.91 -2.01 2.99
N VAL A 345 18.75 -2.48 4.24
CA VAL A 345 17.46 -2.90 4.82
C VAL A 345 16.38 -1.82 4.67
N GLU A 346 16.80 -0.56 4.56
CA GLU A 346 15.92 0.60 4.35
C GLU A 346 15.26 0.60 2.98
N ALA A 347 15.84 -0.04 1.96
CA ALA A 347 15.30 -0.04 0.62
C ALA A 347 13.90 -0.64 0.54
N GLN A 348 13.63 -1.67 1.35
CA GLN A 348 12.33 -2.33 1.41
C GLN A 348 11.23 -1.44 1.95
N SER A 349 11.54 -0.53 2.89
CA SER A 349 10.54 0.35 3.50
C SER A 349 10.23 1.60 2.65
N LEU A 350 11.05 1.88 1.64
CA LEU A 350 10.84 2.99 0.70
C LEU A 350 9.79 2.68 -0.37
N VAL A 351 9.60 1.39 -0.69
CA VAL A 351 8.72 0.96 -1.78
C VAL A 351 7.49 0.28 -1.19
N ASP A 352 6.30 0.63 -1.66
CA ASP A 352 5.06 -0.02 -1.24
C ASP A 352 5.14 -1.55 -1.47
N LEU A 353 4.51 -2.36 -0.63
CA LEU A 353 4.53 -3.82 -0.66
C LEU A 353 3.94 -4.41 -1.95
N ASN A 354 3.25 -3.61 -2.76
CA ASN A 354 2.71 -3.99 -4.06
C ASN A 354 3.77 -4.00 -5.19
N VAL A 355 3.37 -4.45 -6.38
CA VAL A 355 4.18 -4.43 -7.61
C VAL A 355 4.03 -3.13 -8.43
N GLY A 356 3.30 -2.15 -7.90
CA GLY A 356 2.93 -0.90 -8.57
C GLY A 356 4.05 0.13 -8.66
N LEU A 357 5.26 -0.20 -8.18
CA LEU A 357 6.43 0.69 -8.12
C LEU A 357 6.14 1.98 -7.34
N GLN A 358 5.22 1.93 -6.37
CA GLN A 358 4.77 3.12 -5.63
C GLN A 358 5.71 3.39 -4.45
N PRO A 359 6.06 4.64 -4.14
CA PRO A 359 6.73 4.96 -2.90
C PRO A 359 5.78 4.80 -1.71
N THR A 360 6.31 4.39 -0.56
CA THR A 360 5.63 4.64 0.72
C THR A 360 5.71 6.13 1.07
N ILE A 361 5.01 6.57 2.12
CA ILE A 361 5.21 7.93 2.68
C ILE A 361 6.68 8.14 3.05
N TYR A 362 7.32 7.11 3.62
CA TYR A 362 8.74 7.11 3.92
C TYR A 362 9.60 7.21 2.64
N GLY A 363 9.23 6.46 1.59
CA GLY A 363 9.82 6.55 0.26
C GLY A 363 9.81 7.95 -0.33
N VAL A 364 8.65 8.63 -0.22
CA VAL A 364 8.49 10.01 -0.69
C VAL A 364 9.41 10.95 0.08
N LEU A 365 9.37 10.91 1.40
CA LEU A 365 10.19 11.81 2.23
C LEU A 365 11.67 11.58 2.00
N TRP A 366 12.08 10.32 1.93
CA TRP A 366 13.45 9.96 1.59
C TRP A 366 13.84 10.53 0.22
N GLY A 367 12.98 10.37 -0.80
CA GLY A 367 13.27 10.91 -2.14
C GLY A 367 13.36 12.43 -2.19
N LEU A 368 12.56 13.12 -1.36
CA LEU A 368 12.62 14.57 -1.21
C LEU A 368 13.89 15.01 -0.46
N LEU A 369 14.26 14.32 0.61
CA LEU A 369 15.31 14.74 1.55
C LEU A 369 16.71 14.23 1.19
N PHE A 370 16.81 13.17 0.40
CA PHE A 370 18.09 12.63 -0.06
C PHE A 370 18.90 13.67 -0.85
N HIS A 371 18.22 14.54 -1.58
CA HIS A 371 18.85 15.50 -2.47
C HIS A 371 19.11 16.88 -1.83
N THR A 372 18.63 17.13 -0.62
CA THR A 372 18.69 18.44 0.06
C THR A 372 19.85 18.58 1.06
N GLN A 373 20.98 17.87 0.85
CA GLN A 373 22.22 17.92 1.66
C GLN A 373 22.11 17.76 3.20
N SER A 374 20.93 17.53 3.76
CA SER A 374 20.71 17.49 5.21
C SER A 374 20.53 16.05 5.72
N LYS A 375 21.50 15.16 5.48
CA LYS A 375 21.46 13.76 5.99
C LYS A 375 21.13 13.66 7.48
N LYS A 376 21.62 14.61 8.29
CA LYS A 376 21.35 14.68 9.74
C LYS A 376 19.90 15.07 10.05
N LYS A 377 19.38 16.10 9.36
CA LYS A 377 17.97 16.53 9.46
C LYS A 377 17.01 15.44 8.98
N PHE A 378 17.39 14.66 7.95
CA PHE A 378 16.65 13.48 7.50
C PHE A 378 16.51 12.42 8.61
N ILE A 379 17.57 12.15 9.36
CA ILE A 379 17.54 11.17 10.47
C ILE A 379 16.67 11.68 11.63
N ASP A 380 16.81 12.96 12.01
CA ASP A 380 16.03 13.56 13.09
C ASP A 380 14.53 13.64 12.75
N GLU A 381 14.20 13.97 11.51
CA GLU A 381 12.83 14.04 11.00
C GLU A 381 12.24 12.65 10.74
N ARG A 382 13.04 11.66 10.34
CA ARG A 382 12.64 10.25 10.28
C ARG A 382 12.24 9.72 11.66
N LEU A 383 12.97 10.11 12.71
CA LEU A 383 12.60 9.78 14.09
C LEU A 383 11.34 10.52 14.55
N ALA A 384 11.11 11.74 14.08
CA ALA A 384 9.84 12.45 14.31
C ALA A 384 8.68 11.81 13.55
N LEU A 385 8.92 11.33 12.33
CA LEU A 385 7.93 10.63 11.52
C LEU A 385 7.54 9.29 12.11
N ALA A 386 8.51 8.50 12.59
CA ALA A 386 8.27 7.24 13.30
C ALA A 386 7.65 7.44 14.70
N ARG A 387 7.51 8.68 15.17
CA ARG A 387 6.73 9.06 16.36
C ARG A 387 5.31 9.54 16.00
N VAL A 388 5.07 9.84 14.73
CA VAL A 388 3.81 10.37 14.16
C VAL A 388 3.16 9.38 13.19
N LEU A 389 3.83 8.26 12.86
CA LEU A 389 3.44 7.04 12.15
C LEU A 389 3.74 5.84 13.06
#